data_AF-U1LMX4-F1
#
_entry.id   AF-U1LMX4-F1
#
_cell.length_a   1.000
_cell.length_b   1.000
_cell.length_c   1.000
_cell.angle_alpha   90.00
_cell.angle_beta   90.00
_cell.angle_gamma   90.00
#
_symmetry.space_group_name_H-M   'P 1'
#
loop_
_entity.id
_entity.type
_entity.pdbx_description
1 polymer ?
#
loop_
_entity_poly.entity_id
_entity_poly.type
_entity_poly.pdbx_seq_one_letter_code
_entity_poly.pdbx_strand_id
1 'polypeptide(L)' 'MYHTVVSLRNGQVLEVTGDKPLIDICENLLSITDSDGDTYSFYWPNVSFYFTARGDDDE' A
#
# COMPACT_ATOMS: atom_id res chain seq x y z
N MET A 1 -12.87 0.43 0.63
CA MET A 1 -11.59 0.15 -0.09
C MET A 1 -10.46 1.04 0.45
N TYR A 2 -9.17 0.78 0.21
CA TYR A 2 -8.06 1.63 0.66
C TYR A 2 -7.31 2.30 -0.49
N HIS A 3 -6.96 3.57 -0.31
CA HIS A 3 -6.02 4.28 -1.17
C HIS A 3 -4.67 4.40 -0.44
N THR A 4 -3.64 3.82 -1.04
CA THR A 4 -2.29 3.70 -0.47
C THR A 4 -1.28 4.41 -1.34
N VAL A 5 -0.42 5.24 -0.74
CA VAL A 5 0.68 5.92 -1.43
C VAL A 5 2.00 5.46 -0.83
N VAL A 6 2.91 5.02 -1.68
CA VAL A 6 4.25 4.54 -1.32
C VAL A 6 5.29 5.42 -2.02
N SER A 7 6.17 6.05 -1.24
CA SER A 7 7.32 6.79 -1.73
C SER A 7 8.60 5.95 -1.57
N LEU A 8 9.27 5.71 -2.69
CA LEU A 8 10.51 4.95 -2.78
C LEU A 8 11.73 5.89 -2.66
N ARG A 9 12.85 5.38 -2.15
CA ARG A 9 14.11 6.15 -2.00
C ARG A 9 14.66 6.73 -3.30
N ASN A 10 14.34 6.16 -4.45
CA ASN A 10 14.74 6.68 -5.75
C ASN A 10 13.86 7.83 -6.24
N GLY A 11 12.93 8.32 -5.41
CA GLY A 11 12.01 9.41 -5.74
C GLY A 11 10.75 8.96 -6.49
N GLN A 12 10.61 7.67 -6.81
CA GLN A 12 9.38 7.16 -7.40
C GLN A 12 8.25 7.13 -6.37
N VAL A 13 7.04 7.41 -6.84
CA VAL A 13 5.81 7.32 -6.05
C VAL A 13 4.89 6.31 -6.73
N LEU A 14 4.36 5.38 -5.95
CA LEU A 14 3.35 4.42 -6.37
C LEU A 14 2.06 4.71 -5.62
N GLU A 15 0.95 4.82 -6.35
CA GLU A 15 -0.39 4.96 -5.80
C GLU A 15 -1.18 3.70 -6.13
N VAL A 16 -1.72 3.05 -5.11
CA VAL A 16 -2.45 1.77 -5.24
C VAL A 16 -3.80 1.90 -4.55
N THR A 17 -4.86 1.52 -5.26
CA THR A 17 -6.20 1.40 -4.69
C THR A 17 -6.58 -0.07 -4.62
N GLY A 18 -7.00 -0.54 -3.45
CA GLY A 18 -7.35 -1.95 -3.26
C GLY A 18 -7.57 -2.31 -1.81
N ASP A 19 -7.03 -3.46 -1.43
CA ASP A 19 -7.13 -4.00 -0.09
C ASP A 19 -6.34 -3.18 0.93
N LYS A 20 -6.67 -3.39 2.20
CA LYS A 20 -5.91 -2.82 3.31
C LYS A 20 -4.45 -3.32 3.23
N PRO A 21 -3.45 -2.41 3.23
CA PRO A 21 -2.05 -2.82 3.26
C PRO A 21 -1.73 -3.70 4.47
N LEU A 22 -0.92 -4.74 4.25
CA LEU A 22 -0.45 -5.67 5.27
C LEU A 22 1.01 -5.39 5.59
N ILE A 23 1.35 -5.35 6.88
CA ILE A 23 2.73 -5.14 7.36
C ILE A 23 3.15 -6.36 8.15
N ASP A 24 4.16 -7.07 7.65
CA ASP A 24 4.87 -8.10 8.39
C ASP A 24 6.11 -7.48 9.04
N ILE A 25 6.07 -7.38 10.37
CA ILE A 25 7.15 -6.79 11.17
C ILE A 25 8.35 -7.74 11.27
N CYS A 26 8.13 -9.06 11.24
CA CYS A 26 9.20 -10.06 11.33
C CYS A 26 10.01 -10.10 10.04
N GLU A 27 9.34 -10.02 8.89
CA GLU A 27 9.97 -10.08 7.56
C GLU A 27 10.36 -8.70 7.01
N ASN A 28 10.00 -7.64 7.71
CA ASN A 28 10.13 -6.25 7.28
C ASN A 28 9.43 -5.94 5.95
N LEU A 29 8.26 -6.53 5.71
CA LEU A 29 7.56 -6.45 4.44
C LEU A 29 6.26 -5.64 4.55
N LEU A 30 6.04 -4.74 3.59
CA LEU A 30 4.77 -4.10 3.30
C LEU A 30 4.21 -4.74 2.02
N SER A 31 3.01 -5.31 2.10
CA SER A 31 2.30 -5.90 0.96
C SER A 31 1.00 -5.15 0.71
N ILE A 32 0.72 -4.85 -0.56
CA ILE A 32 -0.48 -4.14 -1.00
C ILE A 32 -1.05 -4.91 -2.18
N THR A 33 -2.32 -5.27 -2.11
CA THR A 33 -3.06 -5.92 -3.21
C THR A 33 -4.02 -4.91 -3.80
N ASP A 34 -3.95 -4.68 -5.12
CA ASP A 34 -4.84 -3.76 -5.82
C ASP A 34 -6.23 -4.37 -6.09
N SER A 35 -7.13 -3.58 -6.66
CA SER A 35 -8.49 -4.03 -7.00
C SER A 35 -8.55 -5.14 -8.05
N ASP A 36 -7.49 -5.30 -8.84
CA ASP A 36 -7.40 -6.33 -9.88
C ASP A 36 -6.81 -7.64 -9.34
N GLY A 37 -6.32 -7.61 -8.09
CA GLY A 37 -5.74 -8.76 -7.38
C GLY A 37 -4.22 -8.84 -7.49
N ASP A 38 -3.56 -7.88 -8.15
CA ASP A 38 -2.10 -7.84 -8.25
C ASP A 38 -1.49 -7.39 -6.93
N THR A 39 -0.41 -8.05 -6.52
CA THR A 39 0.24 -7.82 -5.22
C THR A 39 1.63 -7.21 -5.39
N TYR A 40 1.85 -6.09 -4.69
CA TYR A 40 3.11 -5.35 -4.63
C TYR A 40 3.72 -5.51 -3.23
N SER A 41 5.02 -5.79 -3.16
CA SER A 41 5.72 -5.99 -1.89
C SER A 41 6.97 -5.12 -1.79
N PHE A 42 7.15 -4.47 -0.64
CA PHE A 42 8.24 -3.53 -0.37
C PHE A 42 8.87 -3.81 1.00
N TYR A 43 10.18 -3.66 1.11
CA TYR A 43 10.82 -3.64 2.43
C TYR A 43 10.53 -2.30 3.14
N TRP A 44 9.76 -2.32 4.23
CA TRP A 44 9.25 -1.09 4.86
C TRP A 44 10.32 -0.11 5.39
N PRO A 45 11.55 -0.51 5.80
CA PRO A 45 12.60 0.45 6.16
C PRO A 45 13.10 1.30 4.98
N ASN A 46 12.78 0.91 3.75
CA ASN A 46 13.23 1.56 2.51
C ASN A 46 12.14 2.39 1.83
N VAL A 47 10.94 2.48 2.42
CA VAL A 47 9.82 3.24 1.86
C VAL A 47 9.18 4.09 2.95
N SER A 48 8.57 5.20 2.55
CA SER A 48 7.59 5.90 3.39
C SER A 48 6.22 5.65 2.80
N PHE A 49 5.22 5.33 3.62
CA PHE A 49 3.88 5.02 3.14
C PHE A 49 2.81 5.61 4.05
N TYR A 50 1.64 5.86 3.46
CA TYR A 50 0.40 6.13 4.18
C TYR A 50 -0.77 5.55 3.41
N PHE A 51 -1.85 5.23 4.12
CA PHE A 51 -3.08 4.73 3.51
C PHE A 51 -4.30 5.30 4.20
N THR A 52 -5.35 5.53 3.44
CA THR A 52 -6.63 6.03 3.94
C THR A 52 -7.74 5.11 3.46
N ALA A 53 -8.63 4.72 4.37
CA ALA A 53 -9.86 4.05 3.99
C ALA A 53 -10.69 5.04 3.17
N ARG A 54 -11.01 4.67 1.94
CA ARG A 54 -12.13 5.26 1.22
C ARG A 54 -13.36 4.53 1.73
N GLY A 55 -14.19 5.26 2.47
CA GLY A 55 -15.55 4.80 2.72
C GLY A 55 -16.18 4.53 1.37
N ASP A 56 -16.90 3.41 1.26
CA ASP A 56 -17.87 3.32 0.19
C ASP A 56 -18.83 4.48 0.48
N ASP A 57 -18.80 5.51 -0.37
CA ASP A 57 -19.92 6.46 -0.47
C ASP A 57 -21.10 5.65 -1.03
N ASP A 58 -21.60 4.72 -0.22
CA ASP A 58 -22.86 4.04 -0.45
C ASP A 58 -23.95 5.11 -0.23
N GLU A 59 -24.46 5.63 -1.35
CA GLU A 59 -25.85 6.10 -1.43
C GLU A 59 -26.83 5.02 -0.95
#